data_AF-A0A1H1W631-F1
#
_entry.id   AF-A0A1H1W631-F1
#
_cell.length_a   1.000
_cell.length_b   1.000
_cell.length_c   1.000
_cell.angle_alpha   90.00
_cell.angle_beta   90.00
_cell.angle_gamma   90.00
#
_symmetry.space_group_name_H-M   'P 1'
#
loop_
_entity.id
_entity.type
_entity.pdbx_description
1 polymer ?
#
loop_
_entity_poly.entity_id
_entity_poly.type
_entity_poly.pdbx_seq_one_letter_code
_entity_poly.pdbx_strand_id
1 'polypeptide(L)'
;MGRAINDGTTSDVLAKLNKRFAPEQLDEMVSLQKEFKIFSNKHSLRQSFALLGIVPDDQAERPRWFNFLDKLHTYKSDLAGVKGDDQVINALAAAFEAKKPLPVFFRVHLASEDDRITVTRGQPVLFSHIEYSIISIPVTPAAVARQHAAETARKRRVEKKSKK
;
A
#
# COMPACT_ATOMS: atom_id res chain seq x y z
N MET A 1 -3.66 -6.11 2.21
CA MET A 1 -2.95 -6.32 3.50
C MET A 1 -3.54 -7.45 4.35
N GLY A 2 -4.84 -7.48 4.68
CA GLY A 2 -5.39 -8.36 5.75
C GLY A 2 -5.12 -9.89 5.69
N ARG A 3 -4.82 -10.50 4.55
CA ARG A 3 -4.34 -11.92 4.50
C ARG A 3 -2.81 -12.03 4.54
N ALA A 4 -2.11 -11.02 4.06
CA ALA A 4 -0.66 -11.03 3.87
C ALA A 4 0.10 -10.65 5.14
N ILE A 5 -0.50 -9.81 5.98
CA ILE A 5 0.07 -9.24 7.20
C ILE A 5 -1.01 -9.28 8.26
N ASN A 6 -0.63 -9.44 9.53
CA ASN A 6 -1.59 -9.35 10.63
C ASN A 6 -2.22 -7.94 10.74
N ASP A 7 -3.38 -7.84 11.39
CA ASP A 7 -4.14 -6.59 11.46
C ASP A 7 -3.40 -5.52 12.30
N GLY A 8 -2.78 -5.89 13.43
CA GLY A 8 -2.05 -4.95 14.29
C GLY A 8 -0.84 -4.31 13.59
N THR A 9 -0.07 -5.11 12.85
CA THR A 9 1.04 -4.68 12.01
C THR A 9 0.57 -3.83 10.84
N THR A 10 -0.62 -4.10 10.29
CA THR A 10 -1.21 -3.22 9.26
C THR A 10 -1.43 -1.82 9.81
N SER A 11 -2.00 -1.69 11.02
CA SER A 11 -2.18 -0.40 11.69
C SER A 11 -0.85 0.29 12.01
N ASP A 12 0.14 -0.44 12.55
CA ASP A 12 1.48 0.09 12.84
C ASP A 12 2.16 0.67 11.58
N VAL A 13 2.21 -0.12 10.52
CA VAL A 13 2.87 0.30 9.28
C VAL A 13 2.15 1.49 8.62
N LEU A 14 0.81 1.53 8.66
CA LEU A 14 0.06 2.70 8.18
C LEU A 14 0.38 3.96 9.00
N ALA A 15 0.50 3.85 10.33
CA ALA A 15 0.89 4.96 11.17
C ALA A 15 2.31 5.46 10.83
N LYS A 16 3.26 4.55 10.62
CA LYS A 16 4.63 4.90 10.20
C LYS A 16 4.68 5.56 8.83
N LEU A 17 3.95 5.03 7.85
CA LEU A 17 3.81 5.63 6.52
C LEU A 17 3.29 7.06 6.64
N ASN A 18 2.18 7.24 7.35
CA ASN A 18 1.53 8.55 7.50
C ASN A 18 2.36 9.54 8.31
N LYS A 19 3.23 9.06 9.22
CA LYS A 19 4.20 9.91 9.92
C LYS A 19 5.38 10.29 9.01
N ARG A 20 5.93 9.34 8.23
CA ARG A 20 7.11 9.59 7.38
C ARG A 20 6.81 10.53 6.22
N PHE A 21 5.58 10.52 5.73
CA PHE A 21 5.13 11.36 4.61
C PHE A 21 4.19 12.49 5.04
N ALA A 22 4.20 12.82 6.33
CA ALA A 22 3.45 13.92 6.90
C ALA A 22 4.01 15.28 6.44
N PRO A 23 3.23 16.38 6.55
CA PRO A 23 3.69 17.73 6.21
C PRO A 23 4.98 18.13 6.92
N GLU A 24 5.18 17.71 8.16
CA GLU A 24 6.34 18.04 8.98
C GLU A 24 7.64 17.35 8.52
N GLN A 25 7.53 16.35 7.63
CA GLN A 25 8.66 15.59 7.07
C GLN A 25 8.83 15.84 5.57
N LEU A 26 7.98 16.69 4.98
CA LEU A 26 7.89 16.84 3.53
C LEU A 26 9.20 17.38 2.93
N ASP A 27 9.81 18.40 3.53
CA ASP A 27 11.04 19.01 3.01
C ASP A 27 12.22 18.03 2.99
N GLU A 28 12.32 17.16 4.00
CA GLU A 28 13.30 16.08 4.01
C GLU A 28 13.02 15.09 2.87
N MET A 29 11.77 14.67 2.71
CA MET A 29 11.39 13.72 1.67
C MET A 29 11.59 14.27 0.25
N VAL A 30 11.31 15.56 0.03
CA VAL A 30 11.59 16.26 -1.23
C VAL A 30 13.09 16.31 -1.49
N SER A 31 13.89 16.64 -0.49
CA SER A 31 15.36 16.66 -0.59
C SER A 31 15.92 15.27 -0.94
N LEU A 32 15.46 14.24 -0.23
CA LEU A 32 15.84 12.85 -0.46
C LEU A 32 15.41 12.36 -1.86
N GLN A 33 14.19 12.68 -2.29
CA GLN A 33 13.72 12.32 -3.62
C GLN A 33 14.53 13.04 -4.72
N LYS A 34 14.86 14.32 -4.51
CA LYS A 34 15.65 15.10 -5.47
C LYS A 34 17.05 14.54 -5.65
N GLU A 35 17.72 14.22 -4.55
CA GLU A 35 19.12 13.75 -4.55
C GLU A 35 19.24 12.29 -4.99
N PHE A 36 18.43 11.41 -4.41
CA PHE A 36 18.62 9.96 -4.53
C PHE A 36 17.58 9.27 -5.40
N LYS A 37 16.51 9.97 -5.80
CA LYS A 37 15.41 9.39 -6.58
C LYS A 37 14.85 8.10 -5.96
N ILE A 38 14.67 8.13 -4.63
CA ILE A 38 14.23 7.00 -3.79
C ILE A 38 12.99 6.32 -4.37
N PHE A 39 12.06 7.09 -4.93
CA PHE A 39 10.92 6.60 -5.68
C PHE A 39 11.17 6.81 -7.18
N SER A 40 11.56 5.73 -7.84
CA SER A 40 11.70 5.66 -9.30
C SER A 40 11.58 4.20 -9.73
N ASN A 41 11.38 3.95 -11.02
CA ASN A 41 11.31 2.61 -11.58
C ASN A 41 12.61 1.77 -11.43
N LYS A 42 13.69 2.38 -10.93
CA LYS A 42 14.95 1.70 -10.60
C LYS A 42 14.94 1.03 -9.23
N HIS A 43 14.01 1.42 -8.35
CA HIS A 43 13.92 0.93 -6.98
C HIS A 43 12.53 0.36 -6.74
N SER A 44 12.47 -0.88 -6.23
CA SER A 44 11.18 -1.45 -5.83
C SER A 44 10.66 -0.77 -4.58
N LEU A 45 9.33 -0.77 -4.36
CA LEU A 45 8.74 -0.28 -3.11
C LEU A 45 9.37 -0.93 -1.88
N ARG A 46 9.70 -2.21 -1.98
CA ARG A 46 10.42 -2.94 -0.92
C ARG A 46 11.76 -2.28 -0.60
N GLN A 47 12.57 -1.95 -1.61
CA GLN A 47 13.86 -1.31 -1.41
C GLN A 47 13.69 0.10 -0.85
N SER A 48 12.80 0.91 -1.43
CA SER A 48 12.55 2.28 -0.99
C SER A 48 12.04 2.33 0.45
N PHE A 49 11.10 1.47 0.83
CA PHE A 49 10.55 1.43 2.19
C PHE A 49 11.54 0.84 3.20
N ALA A 50 12.35 -0.16 2.82
CA ALA A 50 13.42 -0.64 3.67
C ALA A 50 14.47 0.45 3.95
N LEU A 51 14.87 1.21 2.93
CA LEU A 51 15.81 2.33 3.06
C LEU A 51 15.29 3.42 4.01
N LEU A 52 13.99 3.72 3.93
CA LEU A 52 13.35 4.72 4.79
C LEU A 52 12.98 4.21 6.18
N GLY A 53 13.33 2.96 6.53
CA GLY A 53 12.98 2.36 7.82
C GLY A 53 11.48 2.10 8.02
N ILE A 54 10.71 2.06 6.93
CA ILE A 54 9.26 1.79 6.95
C ILE A 54 9.07 0.27 7.02
N VAL A 55 9.21 -0.28 8.23
CA VAL A 55 9.08 -1.70 8.53
C VAL A 55 8.23 -1.91 9.78
N PRO A 56 7.55 -3.06 9.91
CA PRO A 56 6.93 -3.49 11.16
C PRO A 56 7.90 -3.43 12.35
N ASP A 57 7.38 -3.02 13.51
CA ASP A 57 8.13 -3.11 14.77
C ASP A 57 8.43 -4.57 15.11
N ASP A 58 7.41 -5.43 14.95
CA ASP A 58 7.58 -6.87 15.08
C ASP A 58 8.47 -7.41 13.95
N GLN A 59 9.67 -7.84 14.32
CA GLN A 59 10.64 -8.41 13.40
C GLN A 59 10.12 -9.67 12.69
N ALA A 60 9.25 -10.45 13.33
CA ALA A 60 8.64 -11.64 12.74
C ALA A 60 7.68 -11.31 11.59
N GLU A 61 7.14 -10.10 11.54
CA GLU A 61 6.21 -9.65 10.50
C GLU A 61 6.91 -8.96 9.32
N ARG A 62 8.18 -8.55 9.47
CA ARG A 62 8.94 -7.89 8.39
C ARG A 62 9.00 -8.71 7.08
N PRO A 63 9.22 -10.05 7.10
CA PRO A 63 9.17 -10.84 5.88
C PRO A 63 7.80 -10.80 5.20
N ARG A 64 6.71 -10.80 5.99
CA ARG A 64 5.34 -10.70 5.47
C ARG A 64 5.05 -9.34 4.86
N TRP A 65 5.54 -8.27 5.49
CA TRP A 65 5.48 -6.91 4.95
C TRP A 65 6.18 -6.79 3.60
N PHE A 66 7.43 -7.25 3.50
CA PHE A 66 8.16 -7.18 2.24
C PHE A 66 7.53 -8.05 1.15
N ASN A 67 7.06 -9.25 1.48
CA ASN A 67 6.30 -10.09 0.55
C ASN A 67 4.98 -9.43 0.11
N PHE A 68 4.38 -8.61 0.96
CA PHE A 68 3.19 -7.84 0.59
C PHE A 68 3.54 -6.72 -0.39
N LEU A 69 4.60 -5.95 -0.12
CA LEU A 69 5.09 -4.91 -1.06
C LEU A 69 5.42 -5.52 -2.42
N ASP A 70 6.14 -6.64 -2.42
CA ASP A 70 6.48 -7.37 -3.64
C ASP A 70 5.24 -7.88 -4.37
N LYS A 71 4.08 -8.05 -3.72
CA LYS A 71 2.83 -8.48 -4.37
C LYS A 71 2.02 -7.33 -4.95
N LEU A 72 2.33 -6.07 -4.63
CA LEU A 72 1.55 -4.93 -5.13
C LEU A 72 1.57 -4.83 -6.66
N HIS A 73 2.59 -5.37 -7.34
CA HIS A 73 2.62 -5.46 -8.80
C HIS A 73 1.47 -6.28 -9.41
N THR A 74 0.86 -7.19 -8.65
CA THR A 74 -0.30 -7.96 -9.12
C THR A 74 -1.62 -7.22 -8.95
N TYR A 75 -1.62 -6.10 -8.23
CA TYR A 75 -2.81 -5.30 -7.99
C TYR A 75 -3.06 -4.42 -9.21
N LYS A 76 -4.34 -4.20 -9.51
CA LYS A 76 -4.74 -3.21 -10.50
C LYS A 76 -4.48 -1.81 -9.92
N SER A 77 -4.22 -0.84 -10.79
CA SER A 77 -4.27 0.58 -10.43
C SER A 77 -5.51 1.24 -11.03
N ASP A 78 -5.78 2.46 -10.59
CA ASP A 78 -6.76 3.36 -11.20
C ASP A 78 -6.33 3.92 -12.56
N LEU A 79 -5.07 3.71 -12.96
CA LEU A 79 -4.56 4.08 -14.27
C LEU A 79 -4.49 2.87 -15.22
N ALA A 80 -4.99 3.04 -16.44
CA ALA A 80 -4.96 1.99 -17.45
C ALA A 80 -3.53 1.58 -17.79
N GLY A 81 -3.23 0.28 -17.71
CA GLY A 81 -1.92 -0.28 -18.07
C GLY A 81 -0.82 -0.10 -17.03
N VAL A 82 -1.09 0.52 -15.89
CA VAL A 82 -0.13 0.72 -14.79
C VAL A 82 -0.38 -0.31 -13.69
N LYS A 83 0.69 -0.98 -13.21
CA LYS A 83 0.61 -1.93 -12.11
C LYS A 83 0.45 -1.21 -10.76
N GLY A 84 -0.04 -1.92 -9.76
CA GLY A 84 -0.29 -1.34 -8.45
C GLY A 84 0.95 -0.75 -7.78
N ASP A 85 2.08 -1.46 -7.79
CA ASP A 85 3.34 -0.96 -7.21
C ASP A 85 3.89 0.25 -7.98
N ASP A 86 3.89 0.17 -9.31
CA ASP A 86 4.26 1.29 -10.19
C ASP A 86 3.40 2.53 -9.90
N GLN A 87 2.09 2.37 -9.67
CA GLN A 87 1.21 3.48 -9.34
C GLN A 87 1.58 4.14 -8.00
N VAL A 88 1.93 3.36 -6.98
CA VAL A 88 2.38 3.91 -5.70
C VAL A 88 3.72 4.64 -5.85
N ILE A 89 4.69 4.06 -6.58
CA ILE A 89 5.99 4.70 -6.84
C ILE A 89 5.79 6.02 -7.58
N ASN A 90 5.00 6.00 -8.66
CA ASN A 90 4.71 7.17 -9.48
C ASN A 90 3.97 8.24 -8.68
N ALA A 91 3.02 7.87 -7.82
CA ALA A 91 2.29 8.81 -6.97
C ALA A 91 3.20 9.48 -5.93
N LEU A 92 4.11 8.73 -5.30
CA LEU A 92 5.10 9.26 -4.37
C LEU A 92 6.07 10.21 -5.07
N ALA A 93 6.64 9.78 -6.20
CA ALA A 93 7.53 10.61 -7.01
C ALA A 93 6.83 11.91 -7.46
N ALA A 94 5.62 11.80 -8.01
CA ALA A 94 4.85 12.96 -8.47
C ALA A 94 4.48 13.92 -7.33
N ALA A 95 4.20 13.41 -6.13
CA ALA A 95 3.89 14.24 -4.96
C ALA A 95 5.11 15.06 -4.52
N PHE A 96 6.31 14.49 -4.51
CA PHE A 96 7.52 15.16 -4.03
C PHE A 96 8.25 15.98 -5.11
N GLU A 97 8.08 15.63 -6.39
CA GLU A 97 8.72 16.33 -7.52
C GLU A 97 7.86 17.46 -8.10
N ALA A 98 6.62 17.63 -7.61
CA ALA A 98 5.75 18.71 -8.04
C ALA A 98 6.34 20.10 -7.70
N LYS A 99 5.99 21.12 -8.50
CA LYS A 99 6.35 22.52 -8.21
C LYS A 99 5.88 22.98 -6.82
N LYS A 100 4.75 22.44 -6.38
CA LYS A 100 4.24 22.55 -5.01
C LYS A 100 4.13 21.12 -4.47
N PRO A 101 5.15 20.62 -3.76
CA PRO A 101 5.13 19.27 -3.23
C PRO A 101 3.95 19.06 -2.29
N LEU A 102 3.44 17.83 -2.25
CA LEU A 102 2.32 17.45 -1.37
C LEU A 102 2.78 16.38 -0.36
N PRO A 103 2.29 16.43 0.89
CA PRO A 103 2.38 15.30 1.80
C PRO A 103 1.55 14.13 1.25
N VAL A 104 1.87 12.91 1.70
CA VAL A 104 1.22 11.69 1.21
C VAL A 104 0.54 10.97 2.36
N PHE A 105 -0.72 10.63 2.16
CA PHE A 105 -1.52 9.90 3.14
C PHE A 105 -1.87 8.52 2.60
N PHE A 106 -1.44 7.49 3.32
CA PHE A 106 -1.79 6.10 3.07
C PHE A 106 -3.05 5.73 3.85
N ARG A 107 -4.00 5.12 3.14
CA ARG A 107 -5.18 4.50 3.75
C ARG A 107 -5.49 3.16 3.09
N VAL A 108 -6.47 2.47 3.67
CA VAL A 108 -6.99 1.22 3.11
C VAL A 108 -8.49 1.34 2.83
N HIS A 109 -8.97 0.58 1.87
CA HIS A 109 -10.39 0.40 1.57
C HIS A 109 -10.70 -1.07 1.30
N LEU A 110 -11.97 -1.45 1.31
CA LEU A 110 -12.35 -2.84 1.07
C LEU A 110 -12.16 -3.20 -0.40
N ALA A 111 -11.45 -4.30 -0.67
CA ALA A 111 -11.26 -4.82 -2.03
C ALA A 111 -12.59 -5.22 -2.72
N SER A 112 -13.68 -5.36 -1.96
CA SER A 112 -15.02 -5.60 -2.49
C SER A 112 -15.71 -4.35 -3.02
N GLU A 113 -15.24 -3.16 -2.63
CA GLU A 113 -15.76 -1.88 -3.10
C GLU A 113 -14.99 -1.41 -4.34
N ASP A 114 -13.65 -1.47 -4.27
CA ASP A 114 -12.75 -1.25 -5.40
C ASP A 114 -11.54 -2.19 -5.22
N ASP A 115 -11.19 -2.95 -6.26
CA ASP A 115 -10.07 -3.90 -6.22
C ASP A 115 -8.75 -3.28 -6.69
N ARG A 116 -8.75 -1.97 -6.95
CA ARG A 116 -7.61 -1.21 -7.47
C ARG A 116 -6.91 -0.41 -6.37
N ILE A 117 -5.63 -0.15 -6.57
CA ILE A 117 -4.94 0.93 -5.87
C ILE A 117 -5.37 2.25 -6.49
N THR A 118 -5.85 3.17 -5.67
CA THR A 118 -6.35 4.47 -6.13
C THR A 118 -5.52 5.61 -5.56
N VAL A 119 -5.29 6.65 -6.36
CA VAL A 119 -4.59 7.86 -5.97
C VAL A 119 -5.50 9.07 -6.19
N THR A 120 -5.78 9.80 -5.11
CA THR A 120 -6.67 10.97 -5.14
C THR A 120 -6.01 12.14 -4.42
N ARG A 121 -6.56 13.35 -4.59
CA ARG A 121 -6.17 14.50 -3.76
C ARG A 121 -7.29 14.86 -2.81
N GLY A 122 -6.95 15.32 -1.61
CA GLY A 122 -7.95 15.76 -0.65
C GLY A 122 -7.38 16.01 0.73
N GLN A 123 -8.29 16.17 1.69
CA GLN A 123 -7.98 16.46 3.10
C GLN A 123 -8.35 15.24 3.96
N PRO A 124 -7.43 14.28 4.16
CA PRO A 124 -7.70 13.10 4.97
C PRO A 124 -7.71 13.42 6.48
N VAL A 125 -7.13 14.55 6.88
CA VAL A 125 -7.05 15.00 8.27
C VAL A 125 -8.04 16.16 8.47
N LEU A 126 -9.18 15.88 9.12
CA LEU A 126 -10.32 16.80 9.19
C LEU A 126 -10.07 18.12 9.95
N PHE A 127 -9.12 18.13 10.89
CA PHE A 127 -8.77 19.33 11.65
C PHE A 127 -7.72 20.22 10.95
N SER A 128 -7.30 19.85 9.73
CA SER A 128 -6.28 20.55 8.95
C SER A 128 -6.81 20.89 7.56
N HIS A 129 -6.34 22.00 7.00
CA HIS A 129 -6.65 22.40 5.62
C HIS A 129 -5.60 21.96 4.61
N ILE A 130 -4.59 21.20 5.05
CA ILE A 130 -3.51 20.73 4.17
C ILE A 130 -4.06 19.69 3.20
N GLU A 131 -3.83 19.91 1.90
CA GLU A 131 -4.12 18.95 0.84
C GLU A 131 -3.03 17.88 0.78
N TYR A 132 -3.43 16.62 0.63
CA TYR A 132 -2.55 15.46 0.52
C TYR A 132 -2.75 14.76 -0.83
N SER A 133 -1.71 14.07 -1.28
CA SER A 133 -1.86 12.94 -2.20
C SER A 133 -2.26 11.71 -1.39
N ILE A 134 -3.46 11.17 -1.62
CA ILE A 134 -4.03 10.05 -0.88
C ILE A 134 -3.86 8.78 -1.68
N ILE A 135 -3.04 7.87 -1.20
CA ILE A 135 -2.84 6.53 -1.76
C ILE A 135 -3.70 5.54 -0.98
N SER A 136 -4.65 4.91 -1.65
CA SER A 136 -5.56 3.95 -1.03
C SER A 136 -5.28 2.54 -1.54
N ILE A 137 -4.97 1.63 -0.62
CA ILE A 137 -4.62 0.24 -0.94
C ILE A 137 -5.82 -0.67 -0.62
N PRO A 138 -6.28 -1.51 -1.57
CA PRO A 138 -7.40 -2.40 -1.33
C PRO A 138 -6.98 -3.53 -0.38
N VAL A 139 -7.88 -3.87 0.54
CA VAL A 139 -7.66 -4.94 1.51
C VAL A 139 -8.84 -5.90 1.57
N THR A 140 -8.53 -7.19 1.65
CA THR A 140 -9.48 -8.22 2.07
C THR A 140 -9.20 -8.56 3.53
N PRO A 141 -10.16 -8.36 4.45
CA PRO A 141 -9.98 -8.74 5.85
C PRO A 141 -9.62 -10.23 6.01
N ALA A 142 -8.78 -10.55 7.01
CA ALA A 142 -8.26 -11.91 7.22
C ALA A 142 -9.38 -12.96 7.35
N ALA A 143 -10.41 -12.64 8.15
CA ALA A 143 -11.55 -13.51 8.40
C ALA A 143 -12.31 -13.83 7.10
N VAL A 144 -12.60 -12.80 6.30
CA VAL A 144 -13.28 -12.92 5.01
C VAL A 144 -12.46 -13.78 4.05
N ALA A 145 -11.15 -13.54 3.98
CA ALA A 145 -10.26 -14.34 3.14
C ALA A 145 -10.23 -15.84 3.53
N ARG A 146 -10.28 -16.14 4.83
CA ARG A 146 -10.37 -17.54 5.33
C ARG A 146 -11.70 -18.19 4.97
N GLN A 147 -12.81 -17.46 5.06
CA GLN A 147 -14.13 -17.97 4.67
C GLN A 147 -14.17 -18.33 3.18
N HIS A 148 -13.71 -17.46 2.30
CA HIS A 148 -13.64 -17.76 0.86
C HIS A 148 -12.75 -18.97 0.55
N ALA A 149 -11.62 -19.11 1.24
CA ALA A 149 -10.73 -20.27 1.06
C ALA A 149 -11.42 -21.58 1.50
N ALA A 150 -12.12 -21.56 2.63
CA ALA A 150 -12.87 -22.72 3.12
C ALA A 150 -14.02 -23.11 2.16
N GLU A 151 -14.75 -22.13 1.64
CA GLU A 151 -15.82 -22.36 0.67
C GLU A 151 -15.28 -22.94 -0.64
N THR A 152 -14.18 -22.39 -1.16
CA THR A 152 -13.51 -22.90 -2.36
C THR A 152 -13.03 -24.34 -2.17
N ALA A 153 -12.46 -24.66 -1.00
CA ALA A 153 -12.03 -26.01 -0.68
C ALA A 153 -13.22 -27.00 -0.58
N ARG A 154 -14.37 -26.55 -0.02
CA ARG A 154 -15.60 -27.34 0.00
C ARG A 154 -16.10 -27.63 -1.41
N LYS A 155 -16.19 -26.62 -2.28
CA LYS A 155 -16.61 -26.77 -3.70
C LYS A 155 -15.73 -27.79 -4.44
N ARG A 156 -14.40 -27.66 -4.34
CA ARG A 156 -13.45 -28.62 -4.95
C ARG A 156 -13.63 -30.05 -4.44
N ARG A 157 -13.96 -30.24 -3.15
CA ARG A 157 -14.22 -31.57 -2.58
C ARG A 157 -15.51 -32.19 -3.11
N VAL A 158 -16.55 -31.38 -3.29
CA VAL A 158 -17.84 -31.83 -3.86
C VAL A 158 -17.67 -32.23 -5.32
N GLU A 159 -17.01 -31.40 -6.14
CA GLU A 159 -16.74 -31.71 -7.56
C GLU A 159 -15.88 -32.97 -7.75
N LYS A 160 -14.92 -33.22 -6.85
CA LYS A 160 -14.10 -34.44 -6.89
C LYS A 160 -14.90 -35.69 -6.51
N LYS A 161 -15.94 -35.56 -5.68
CA LYS A 161 -16.85 -36.66 -5.31
C LYS A 161 -17.91 -36.91 -6.36
N SER A 162 -18.37 -35.90 -7.12
CA SER A 162 -19.37 -36.07 -8.17
C SER A 162 -18.79 -36.63 -9.48
N LYS A 163 -17.47 -36.61 -9.65
CA LYS A 163 -16.74 -37.19 -10.79
C LYS A 163 -16.26 -38.63 -10.55
N LYS A 164 -16.66 -39.24 -9.45
CA LYS A 164 -16.27 -40.58 -9.01
C LYS A 164 -17.50 -41.44 -8.84
#